data_AF-A0A4Y2FF93-F1
#
_entry.id   AF-A0A4Y2FF93-F1
#
_cell.length_a   1.000
_cell.length_b   1.000
_cell.length_c   1.000
_cell.angle_alpha   90.00
_cell.angle_beta   90.00
_cell.angle_gamma   90.00
#
_symmetry.space_group_name_H-M   'P 1'
#
loop_
_entity.id
_entity.type
_entity.pdbx_description
1 polymer ?
#
loop_
_entity_poly.entity_id
_entity_poly.type
_entity_poly.pdbx_seq_one_letter_code
_entity_poly.pdbx_strand_id
1 'polypeptide(L)'
;MSIVHSDGLGQFQQDNATPHASRVATKWLQEHSSDFRHFHWPPKSPEMNIIEDMRDALLHAVEKRSPPPHTPMDLLTALQDLRCEFPPEYLQTPVESMPRRFASLLLARGGPTRY
;
A
#
# COMPACT_ATOMS: atom_id res chain seq x y z
N MET A 1 11.63 2.60 19.02
CA MET A 1 11.56 3.63 17.97
C MET A 1 12.63 3.30 16.93
N SER A 2 12.29 2.58 15.85
CA SER A 2 13.24 2.37 14.75
C SER A 2 13.08 3.53 13.78
N ILE A 3 13.92 4.54 13.94
CA ILE A 3 14.10 5.58 12.94
C ILE A 3 14.76 4.89 11.75
N VAL A 4 13.97 4.57 10.72
CA VAL A 4 14.53 4.17 9.43
C VAL A 4 15.22 5.42 8.91
N HIS A 5 16.55 5.42 8.94
CA HIS A 5 17.35 6.41 8.23
C HIS A 5 17.13 6.20 6.74
N SER A 6 16.16 6.90 6.15
CA SER A 6 16.19 7.11 4.71
C SER A 6 17.28 8.12 4.44
N ASP A 7 18.06 7.90 3.40
CA ASP A 7 18.95 8.87 2.75
C ASP A 7 18.17 10.02 2.07
N GLY A 8 16.96 10.32 2.55
CA GLY A 8 16.01 11.25 1.94
C GLY A 8 15.16 10.65 0.82
N LEU A 9 15.56 9.51 0.23
CA LEU A 9 14.83 8.90 -0.89
C LEU A 9 13.77 7.92 -0.39
N GLY A 10 12.51 8.18 -0.78
CA GLY A 10 11.38 7.27 -0.51
C GLY A 10 11.56 5.91 -1.18
N GLN A 11 10.88 4.90 -0.65
CA GLN A 11 10.74 3.59 -1.32
C GLN A 11 9.38 3.52 -2.01
N PHE A 12 9.38 3.25 -3.30
CA PHE A 12 8.18 3.02 -4.09
C PHE A 12 7.90 1.52 -4.19
N GLN A 13 6.77 1.09 -3.65
CA GLN A 13 6.31 -0.28 -3.69
C GLN A 13 5.10 -0.38 -4.61
N GLN A 14 5.10 -1.38 -5.49
CA GLN A 14 3.95 -1.79 -6.31
C GLN A 14 3.95 -3.32 -6.43
N ASP A 15 2.82 -3.89 -6.78
CA ASP A 15 2.74 -5.30 -7.10
C ASP A 15 3.41 -5.61 -8.45
N ASN A 16 3.50 -6.90 -8.78
CA ASN A 16 4.09 -7.36 -10.05
C ASN A 16 3.03 -7.71 -11.10
N ALA A 17 1.88 -7.03 -11.12
CA ALA A 17 0.88 -7.25 -12.16
C ALA A 17 1.46 -6.91 -13.54
N THR A 18 0.95 -7.58 -14.59
CA THR A 18 1.49 -7.48 -15.96
C THR A 18 1.71 -6.04 -16.45
N PRO A 19 0.81 -5.06 -16.20
CA PRO A 19 1.05 -3.67 -16.59
C PRO A 19 2.25 -3.02 -15.88
N HIS A 20 2.44 -3.30 -14.58
CA HIS A 20 3.53 -2.78 -13.75
C HIS A 20 4.89 -3.41 -14.09
N ALA A 21 4.88 -4.68 -14.51
CA ALA A 21 6.07 -5.39 -15.00
C ALA A 21 6.39 -5.13 -16.48
N SER A 22 5.59 -4.30 -17.17
CA SER A 22 5.79 -4.02 -18.59
C SER A 22 7.11 -3.30 -18.86
N ARG A 23 7.64 -3.42 -20.09
CA ARG A 23 8.86 -2.72 -20.51
C ARG A 23 8.73 -1.19 -20.36
N VAL A 24 7.55 -0.64 -20.60
CA VAL A 24 7.29 0.80 -20.50
C VAL A 24 7.37 1.24 -19.04
N ALA A 25 6.65 0.55 -18.15
CA ALA A 25 6.64 0.86 -16.72
C ALA A 25 8.04 0.70 -16.10
N THR A 26 8.72 -0.42 -16.39
CA THR A 26 10.07 -0.69 -15.86
C THR A 26 11.12 0.30 -16.36
N LYS A 27 11.05 0.74 -17.62
CA LYS A 27 11.93 1.80 -18.15
C LYS A 27 11.71 3.13 -17.43
N TRP A 28 10.45 3.51 -17.19
CA TRP A 28 10.13 4.73 -16.45
C TRP A 28 10.69 4.70 -15.02
N LEU A 29 10.58 3.58 -14.31
CA LEU A 29 11.17 3.42 -12.96
C LEU A 29 12.70 3.54 -12.97
N GLN A 30 13.36 3.05 -14.02
CA GLN A 30 14.81 3.17 -14.16
C GLN A 30 15.23 4.62 -14.40
N GLU A 31 14.49 5.34 -15.26
CA GLU A 31 14.72 6.76 -15.55
C GLU A 31 14.58 7.64 -14.29
N HIS A 32 13.73 7.26 -13.34
CA HIS A 32 13.47 7.99 -12.09
C HIS A 32 14.17 7.37 -10.86
N SER A 33 15.18 6.52 -11.06
CA SER A 33 15.91 5.86 -9.97
C SER A 33 16.70 6.82 -9.06
N SER A 34 16.90 8.08 -9.48
CA SER A 34 17.43 9.16 -8.64
C SER A 34 16.41 9.73 -7.66
N ASP A 35 15.12 9.60 -7.94
CA ASP A 35 14.05 10.28 -7.20
C ASP A 35 13.49 9.42 -6.07
N PHE A 36 13.49 8.10 -6.27
CA PHE A 36 13.06 7.11 -5.30
C PHE A 36 13.66 5.74 -5.63
N ARG A 37 13.68 4.85 -4.63
CA ARG A 37 14.06 3.45 -4.85
C ARG A 37 12.83 2.61 -5.13
N HIS A 38 12.85 1.88 -6.24
CA HIS A 38 11.86 0.84 -6.49
C HIS A 38 12.10 -0.35 -5.55
N PHE A 39 11.09 -0.71 -4.76
CA PHE A 39 11.11 -1.85 -3.86
C PHE A 39 10.83 -3.13 -4.65
N HIS A 40 11.75 -4.10 -4.58
CA HIS A 40 11.58 -5.37 -5.27
C HIS A 40 10.58 -6.28 -4.56
N TRP A 41 9.37 -6.36 -5.10
CA TRP A 41 8.26 -7.13 -4.54
C TRP A 41 8.30 -8.63 -4.92
N PRO A 42 8.13 -9.57 -3.97
CA PRO A 42 7.94 -10.98 -4.31
C PRO A 42 6.61 -11.20 -5.05
N PRO A 43 6.58 -11.96 -6.17
CA PRO A 43 5.35 -12.26 -6.88
C PRO A 43 4.32 -12.97 -5.99
N LYS A 44 3.04 -12.65 -6.15
CA LYS A 44 1.91 -13.32 -5.47
C LYS A 44 1.95 -13.24 -3.94
N SER A 45 2.42 -12.12 -3.39
CA SER A 45 2.40 -11.87 -1.93
C SER A 45 1.47 -10.70 -1.58
N PRO A 46 0.14 -10.85 -1.73
CA PRO A 46 -0.82 -9.82 -1.34
C PRO A 46 -0.76 -9.50 0.17
N GLU A 47 -0.34 -10.45 1.00
CA GLU A 47 -0.23 -10.31 2.46
C GLU A 47 0.79 -9.24 2.88
N MET A 48 1.68 -8.87 1.95
CA MET A 48 2.65 -7.82 2.16
C MET A 48 2.06 -6.44 1.79
N ASN A 49 1.01 -6.38 0.96
CA ASN A 49 0.51 -5.16 0.34
C ASN A 49 -0.30 -4.30 1.32
N ILE A 50 0.39 -3.43 2.05
CA ILE A 50 -0.22 -2.53 3.05
C ILE A 50 -1.30 -1.59 2.50
N ILE A 51 -1.39 -1.40 1.18
CA ILE A 51 -2.49 -0.63 0.58
C ILE A 51 -3.84 -1.33 0.70
N GLU A 52 -3.87 -2.66 0.80
CA GLU A 52 -5.11 -3.42 0.98
C GLU A 52 -5.71 -3.12 2.35
N ASP A 53 -4.90 -3.09 3.42
CA ASP A 53 -5.35 -2.70 4.76
C ASP A 53 -6.02 -1.30 4.73
N MET A 54 -5.40 -0.36 4.02
CA MET A 54 -5.91 1.02 3.91
C MET A 54 -7.19 1.08 3.09
N ARG A 55 -7.25 0.32 1.99
CA ARG A 55 -8.42 0.23 1.13
C ARG A 55 -9.61 -0.37 1.87
N ASP A 56 -9.41 -1.44 2.63
CA ASP A 56 -10.45 -2.07 3.43
C ASP A 56 -10.96 -1.12 4.52
N ALA A 57 -10.06 -0.39 5.19
CA ALA A 57 -10.45 0.61 6.19
C ALA A 57 -11.28 1.75 5.57
N LEU A 58 -10.87 2.27 4.41
CA LEU A 58 -11.59 3.31 3.68
C LEU A 58 -12.98 2.83 3.24
N LEU A 59 -13.06 1.62 2.66
CA LEU A 59 -14.34 1.02 2.23
C LEU A 59 -15.28 0.84 3.42
N HIS A 60 -14.78 0.31 4.53
CA HIS A 60 -15.59 0.12 5.73
C HIS A 60 -16.07 1.45 6.35
N ALA A 61 -15.26 2.50 6.26
CA ALA A 61 -15.66 3.84 6.69
C ALA A 61 -16.74 4.44 5.77
N VAL A 62 -16.64 4.22 4.45
CA VAL A 62 -17.67 4.61 3.49
C VAL A 62 -18.99 3.88 3.76
N GLU A 63 -18.96 2.57 4.00
CA GLU A 63 -20.16 1.76 4.30
C GLU A 63 -20.91 2.25 5.53
N LYS A 64 -20.20 2.83 6.50
CA LYS A 64 -20.79 3.38 7.73
C LYS A 64 -21.35 4.79 7.57
N ARG A 65 -21.12 5.47 6.44
CA ARG A 65 -21.66 6.82 6.23
C ARG A 65 -23.19 6.79 6.14
N SER A 66 -23.79 7.84 6.68
CA SER A 66 -25.23 8.07 6.62
C SER A 66 -25.49 9.49 6.12
N PRO A 67 -26.13 9.67 4.95
CA PRO A 67 -26.59 8.62 4.03
C PRO A 67 -25.40 7.90 3.34
N PRO A 68 -25.59 6.65 2.86
CA PRO A 68 -24.59 5.98 2.03
C PRO A 68 -24.46 6.69 0.68
N PRO A 69 -23.30 6.63 0.02
CA PRO A 69 -23.13 7.20 -1.31
C PRO A 69 -24.02 6.47 -2.33
N HIS A 70 -24.76 7.24 -3.15
CA HIS A 70 -25.73 6.70 -4.10
C HIS A 70 -25.23 6.75 -5.56
N THR A 71 -24.23 7.58 -5.85
CA THR A 71 -23.62 7.71 -7.16
C THR A 71 -22.10 7.49 -7.10
N PRO A 72 -21.44 7.18 -8.23
CA PRO A 72 -19.98 7.12 -8.29
C PRO A 72 -19.32 8.44 -7.85
N MET A 73 -19.97 9.58 -8.07
CA MET A 73 -19.45 10.88 -7.66
C MET A 73 -19.56 11.08 -6.14
N ASP A 74 -20.65 10.62 -5.53
CA ASP A 74 -20.81 10.64 -4.08
C ASP A 74 -19.77 9.73 -3.41
N LEU A 75 -19.50 8.56 -4.00
CA LEU A 75 -18.47 7.65 -3.53
C LEU A 75 -17.07 8.27 -3.63
N LEU A 76 -16.75 8.90 -4.75
CA LEU A 76 -15.48 9.61 -4.93
C LEU A 76 -15.31 10.71 -3.88
N THR A 77 -16.36 11.52 -3.66
CA THR A 77 -16.36 12.60 -2.67
C THR A 77 -16.17 12.03 -1.27
N ALA A 78 -16.90 10.97 -0.91
CA ALA A 78 -16.78 10.32 0.38
C ALA A 78 -15.39 9.76 0.65
N LEU A 79 -14.76 9.14 -0.36
CA LEU A 79 -13.39 8.64 -0.26
C LEU A 79 -12.37 9.76 -0.10
N GLN A 80 -12.56 10.90 -0.77
CA GLN A 80 -11.70 12.08 -0.65
C GLN A 80 -11.81 12.73 0.73
N ASP A 81 -13.03 12.92 1.23
CA ASP A 81 -13.28 13.46 2.58
C ASP A 81 -12.63 12.56 3.63
N LEU A 82 -12.90 11.26 3.57
CA LEU A 82 -12.34 10.30 4.50
C LEU A 82 -10.81 10.34 4.44
N ARG A 83 -10.21 10.31 3.25
CA ARG A 83 -8.75 10.39 3.12
C ARG A 83 -8.16 11.62 3.82
N CYS A 84 -8.84 12.76 3.83
CA CYS A 84 -8.40 13.96 4.55
C CYS A 84 -8.61 13.85 6.06
N GLU A 85 -9.61 13.11 6.51
CA GLU A 85 -9.95 12.87 7.92
C GLU A 85 -9.13 11.74 8.57
N PHE A 86 -8.57 10.83 7.76
CA PHE A 86 -7.86 9.64 8.26
C PHE A 86 -6.61 10.06 9.07
N PRO A 87 -6.52 9.66 10.37
CA PRO A 87 -5.39 10.02 11.20
C PRO A 87 -4.07 9.46 10.65
N PRO A 88 -2.94 10.16 10.80
CA PRO A 88 -1.63 9.65 10.42
C PRO A 88 -1.30 8.26 11.00
N GLU A 89 -1.83 7.94 12.18
CA GLU A 89 -1.64 6.67 12.88
C GLU A 89 -2.18 5.46 12.09
N TYR A 90 -3.21 5.68 11.26
CA TYR A 90 -3.74 4.64 10.36
C TYR A 90 -2.79 4.32 9.21
N LEU A 91 -1.95 5.27 8.79
CA LEU A 91 -0.91 5.04 7.80
C LEU A 91 0.34 4.44 8.43
N GLN A 92 0.65 4.81 9.68
CA GLN A 92 1.82 4.32 10.40
C GLN A 92 1.69 2.83 10.74
N THR A 93 0.53 2.39 11.21
CA THR A 93 0.37 1.00 11.70
C THR A 93 0.67 -0.07 10.64
N PRO A 94 0.14 0.01 9.40
CA PRO A 94 0.49 -0.92 8.33
C PRO A 94 1.98 -0.86 7.97
N VAL A 95 2.56 0.34 7.86
CA VAL A 95 3.99 0.53 7.54
C VAL A 95 4.89 -0.09 8.62
N GLU A 96 4.60 0.16 9.89
CA GLU A 96 5.33 -0.42 11.03
C GLU A 96 5.15 -1.94 11.13
N SER A 97 4.07 -2.48 10.55
CA SER A 97 3.86 -3.93 10.51
C SER A 97 4.74 -4.65 9.47
N MET A 98 5.31 -3.93 8.50
CA MET A 98 6.05 -4.51 7.38
C MET A 98 7.18 -5.47 7.78
N PRO A 99 8.06 -5.15 8.75
CA PRO A 99 9.09 -6.11 9.18
C PRO A 99 8.52 -7.42 9.72
N ARG A 100 7.37 -7.37 10.41
CA ARG A 100 6.69 -8.57 10.93
C ARG A 100 6.02 -9.37 9.81
N ARG A 101 5.40 -8.70 8.84
CA ARG A 101 4.82 -9.35 7.64
C ARG A 101 5.91 -10.10 6.86
N PHE A 102 7.05 -9.45 6.62
CA PHE A 102 8.22 -10.07 5.97
C PHE A 102 8.73 -11.29 6.72
N ALA A 103 8.90 -11.18 8.04
CA ALA A 103 9.32 -12.30 8.87
C ALA A 103 8.36 -13.49 8.75
N SER A 104 7.05 -13.24 8.78
CA SER A 104 6.02 -14.28 8.59
C SER A 104 6.10 -14.93 7.20
N LEU A 105 6.28 -14.15 6.13
CA LEU A 105 6.39 -14.66 4.77
C LEU A 105 7.64 -15.54 4.59
N LEU A 106 8.77 -15.12 5.17
CA LEU A 106 10.00 -15.90 5.17
C LEU A 106 9.84 -17.23 5.92
N LEU A 107 9.20 -17.20 7.09
CA LEU A 107 8.88 -18.41 7.87
C LEU A 107 7.95 -19.36 7.11
N ALA A 108 6.95 -18.81 6.41
CA ALA A 108 6.03 -19.56 5.57
C ALA A 108 6.66 -20.03 4.24
N ARG A 109 7.93 -19.66 3.95
CA ARG A 109 8.63 -19.96 2.70
C ARG A 109 7.85 -19.51 1.46
N GLY A 110 7.22 -18.34 1.54
CA GLY A 110 6.37 -17.81 0.47
C GLY A 110 4.95 -18.38 0.44
N GLY A 111 4.57 -19.21 1.42
CA GLY A 111 3.20 -19.65 1.63
C GLY A 111 2.31 -18.57 2.29
N PRO A 112 0.99 -18.82 2.39
CA PRO A 112 0.05 -17.89 2.99
C PRO A 112 0.41 -17.52 4.43
N THR A 113 0.15 -16.26 4.80
CA THR A 113 0.35 -15.78 6.17
C THR A 113 -0.99 -15.36 6.79
N ARG A 114 -0.97 -14.94 8.07
CA ARG A 114 -2.15 -14.41 8.76
C ARG A 114 -2.55 -12.99 8.33
N TYR A 115 -1.69 -12.35 7.54
CA TYR A 115 -1.84 -10.99 7.05
C TYR A 115 -2.51 -10.98 5.69
#